data_AF-A0A832FKA6-F1
#
_entry.id   AF-A0A832FKA6-F1
#
_cell.length_a   1.000
_cell.length_b   1.000
_cell.length_c   1.000
_cell.angle_alpha   90.00
_cell.angle_beta   90.00
_cell.angle_gamma   90.00
#
_symmetry.space_group_name_H-M   'P 1'
#
loop_
_entity.id
_entity.type
_entity.pdbx_description
1 polymer ?
#
loop_
_entity_poly.entity_id
_entity_poly.type
_entity_poly.pdbx_seq_one_letter_code
_entity_poly.pdbx_strand_id
1 'polypeptide(L)'
;ILVKNSIIKPVAVTQRDIFEAGKTFSRCEGIVPAPESAHAVFMAMEIAKMCKEKNEKKVILFNLSGHGLLDLGGYGEYLSGALPENCEPKSFAFDDLPLRI
;
A
#
# COMPACT_ATOMS: atom_id res chain seq x y z
N ILE A 1 -18.48 -5.91 -11.55
CA ILE A 1 -19.67 -5.01 -11.47
C ILE A 1 -19.32 -3.69 -10.79
N LEU A 2 -18.81 -3.67 -9.55
CA LEU A 2 -18.50 -2.41 -8.83
C LEU A 2 -17.42 -1.55 -9.52
N VAL A 3 -16.35 -2.17 -10.00
CA VAL A 3 -15.30 -1.48 -10.79
C VAL A 3 -15.86 -0.93 -12.11
N LYS A 4 -16.67 -1.72 -12.82
CA LYS A 4 -17.30 -1.32 -14.09
C LYS A 4 -18.23 -0.11 -13.92
N ASN A 5 -18.88 0.02 -12.77
CA ASN A 5 -19.77 1.13 -12.43
C ASN A 5 -19.05 2.26 -11.66
N SER A 6 -17.71 2.26 -11.61
CA SER A 6 -16.89 3.31 -10.96
C SER A 6 -17.18 3.53 -9.47
N ILE A 7 -17.71 2.52 -8.77
CA ILE A 7 -17.94 2.58 -7.32
C ILE A 7 -16.63 2.29 -6.55
N ILE A 8 -15.80 1.41 -7.10
CA ILE A 8 -14.48 1.05 -6.56
C ILE A 8 -13.44 1.29 -7.65
N LYS A 9 -12.27 1.82 -7.27
CA LYS A 9 -11.15 1.97 -8.20
C LYS A 9 -10.02 1.00 -7.87
N PRO A 10 -9.59 0.16 -8.83
CA PRO A 10 -8.43 -0.69 -8.66
C PRO A 10 -7.15 0.14 -8.79
N VAL A 11 -6.12 -0.26 -8.05
CA VAL A 11 -4.79 0.35 -8.10
C VAL A 11 -3.75 -0.77 -8.18
N ALA A 12 -2.71 -0.55 -8.98
CA ALA A 12 -1.55 -1.43 -9.07
C ALA A 12 -0.31 -0.69 -8.53
N VAL A 13 0.52 -1.40 -7.78
CA VAL A 13 1.70 -0.86 -7.08
C VAL A 13 2.88 -1.82 -7.26
N THR A 14 4.13 -1.32 -7.14
CA THR A 14 5.29 -2.23 -7.29
C THR A 14 5.40 -3.15 -6.08
N GLN A 15 6.02 -4.30 -6.29
CA GLN A 15 6.46 -5.15 -5.20
C GLN A 15 7.47 -4.43 -4.27
N ARG A 16 8.34 -3.55 -4.81
CA ARG A 16 9.27 -2.76 -3.99
C ARG A 16 8.54 -1.75 -3.09
N ASP A 17 7.53 -1.07 -3.62
CA ASP A 17 6.70 -0.10 -2.89
C ASP A 17 6.00 -0.76 -1.70
N ILE A 18 5.39 -1.93 -1.90
CA ILE A 18 4.70 -2.63 -0.81
C ILE A 18 5.66 -3.14 0.25
N PHE A 19 6.88 -3.58 -0.10
CA PHE A 19 7.85 -4.01 0.89
C PHE A 19 8.44 -2.82 1.66
N GLU A 20 8.65 -1.67 1.03
CA GLU A 20 9.01 -0.42 1.74
C GLU A 20 7.90 0.01 2.71
N ALA A 21 6.64 -0.03 2.27
CA ALA A 21 5.48 0.25 3.11
C ALA A 21 5.37 -0.75 4.27
N GLY A 22 5.53 -2.05 3.99
CA GLY A 22 5.52 -3.11 5.00
C GLY A 22 6.63 -2.94 6.03
N LYS A 23 7.86 -2.63 5.61
CA LYS A 23 8.99 -2.31 6.49
C LYS A 23 8.67 -1.11 7.38
N THR A 24 8.14 -0.04 6.81
CA THR A 24 7.79 1.18 7.55
C THR A 24 6.69 0.90 8.57
N PHE A 25 5.60 0.26 8.15
CA PHE A 25 4.49 -0.11 9.02
C PHE A 25 4.94 -1.02 10.16
N SER A 26 5.80 -2.00 9.88
CA SER A 26 6.36 -2.88 10.92
C SER A 26 7.16 -2.12 11.98
N ARG A 27 7.91 -1.08 11.57
CA ARG A 27 8.70 -0.25 12.50
C ARG A 27 7.83 0.68 13.34
N CYS A 28 6.70 1.13 12.81
CA CYS A 28 5.79 2.05 13.50
C CYS A 28 4.78 1.32 14.40
N GLU A 29 4.18 0.24 13.89
CA GLU A 29 3.03 -0.44 14.50
C GLU A 29 3.39 -1.80 15.13
N GLY A 30 4.61 -2.31 14.91
CA GLY A 30 5.09 -3.57 15.49
C GLY A 30 4.53 -4.84 14.84
N ILE A 31 3.73 -4.73 13.78
CA ILE A 31 3.18 -5.87 13.03
C ILE A 31 3.85 -5.96 11.67
N VAL A 32 4.39 -7.14 11.32
CA VAL A 32 4.85 -7.44 9.97
C VAL A 32 3.66 -7.83 9.11
N PRO A 33 3.22 -7.01 8.13
CA PRO A 33 2.10 -7.36 7.28
C PRO A 33 2.51 -8.43 6.26
N ALA A 34 1.59 -9.30 5.87
CA ALA A 34 1.79 -10.16 4.70
C ALA A 34 2.02 -9.30 3.45
N PRO A 35 2.79 -9.75 2.44
CA PRO A 35 2.99 -8.99 1.20
C PRO A 35 1.67 -8.57 0.52
N GLU A 36 0.64 -9.40 0.59
CA GLU A 36 -0.70 -9.10 0.09
C GLU A 36 -1.34 -7.95 0.88
N SER A 37 -1.25 -7.97 2.22
CA SER A 37 -1.75 -6.89 3.06
C SER A 37 -0.94 -5.61 2.91
N ALA A 38 0.35 -5.72 2.60
CA ALA A 38 1.24 -4.59 2.39
C ALA A 38 0.80 -3.69 1.21
N HIS A 39 0.02 -4.22 0.26
CA HIS A 39 -0.64 -3.40 -0.77
C HIS A 39 -1.64 -2.40 -0.17
N ALA A 40 -2.47 -2.85 0.77
CA ALA A 40 -3.44 -2.00 1.44
C ALA A 40 -2.76 -1.00 2.39
N VAL A 41 -1.71 -1.44 3.09
CA VAL A 41 -0.86 -0.57 3.93
C VAL A 41 -0.24 0.55 3.08
N PHE A 42 0.37 0.20 1.94
CA PHE A 42 0.92 1.17 1.00
C PHE A 42 -0.13 2.22 0.62
N MET A 43 -1.31 1.79 0.17
CA MET A 43 -2.37 2.74 -0.22
C MET A 43 -2.87 3.61 0.95
N ALA A 44 -3.00 3.04 2.15
CA ALA A 44 -3.39 3.81 3.32
C ALA A 44 -2.35 4.89 3.67
N MET A 45 -1.06 4.57 3.57
CA MET A 45 0.04 5.52 3.78
C MET A 45 0.05 6.63 2.73
N GLU A 46 -0.16 6.31 1.45
CA GLU A 46 -0.20 7.31 0.38
C GLU A 46 -1.40 8.25 0.54
N ILE A 47 -2.59 7.72 0.85
CA ILE A 47 -3.77 8.56 1.13
C ILE A 47 -3.52 9.46 2.35
N ALA A 48 -2.89 8.95 3.41
CA ALA A 48 -2.56 9.75 4.59
C ALA A 48 -1.59 10.90 4.26
N LYS A 49 -0.58 10.66 3.40
CA LYS A 49 0.33 11.71 2.91
C LYS A 49 -0.42 12.77 2.10
N MET A 50 -1.29 12.35 1.18
CA MET A 50 -2.10 13.27 0.37
C MET A 50 -3.06 14.11 1.24
N CYS A 51 -3.71 13.50 2.25
CA CYS A 51 -4.53 14.24 3.21
C CYS A 51 -3.70 15.27 3.99
N LYS A 52 -2.47 14.93 4.37
CA LYS A 52 -1.55 15.88 5.02
C LYS A 52 -1.20 17.05 4.10
N GLU A 53 -0.91 16.81 2.82
CA GLU A 53 -0.62 17.86 1.83
C GLU A 53 -1.81 18.81 1.63
N LYS A 54 -3.04 18.27 1.66
CA LYS A 54 -4.28 19.05 1.56
C LYS A 54 -4.77 19.64 2.89
N ASN A 55 -4.07 19.37 3.99
CA ASN A 55 -4.49 19.73 5.35
C ASN A 55 -5.90 19.24 5.73
N GLU A 56 -6.25 18.03 5.27
CA GLU A 56 -7.54 17.40 5.54
C GLU A 56 -7.43 16.32 6.61
N LYS A 57 -8.29 16.39 7.63
CA LYS A 57 -8.42 15.33 8.64
C LYS A 57 -9.43 14.28 8.16
N LYS A 58 -8.95 13.09 7.81
CA LYS A 58 -9.76 11.95 7.38
C LYS A 58 -9.44 10.70 8.20
N VAL A 59 -10.43 9.80 8.29
CA VAL A 59 -10.25 8.46 8.85
C VAL A 59 -10.09 7.50 7.67
N ILE A 60 -9.02 6.71 7.69
CA ILE A 60 -8.72 5.71 6.67
C ILE A 60 -8.91 4.34 7.30
N LEU A 61 -9.88 3.59 6.80
CA LEU A 61 -10.06 2.18 7.14
C LEU A 61 -9.42 1.33 6.04
N PHE A 62 -8.55 0.41 6.42
CA PHE A 62 -7.99 -0.59 5.52
C PHE A 62 -8.03 -1.97 6.17
N ASN A 63 -8.04 -3.01 5.33
CA ASN A 63 -8.03 -4.39 5.80
C ASN A 63 -6.59 -4.93 5.86
N LEU A 64 -6.10 -5.19 7.08
CA LEU A 64 -4.87 -5.94 7.30
C LEU A 64 -5.20 -7.44 7.22
N SER A 65 -5.17 -7.99 6.00
CA SER A 65 -5.68 -9.35 5.73
C SER A 65 -4.87 -10.50 6.34
N GLY A 66 -3.60 -10.28 6.71
CA GLY A 66 -2.74 -11.30 7.31
C GLY A 66 -1.38 -10.76 7.77
N HIS A 67 -0.66 -11.59 8.55
CA HIS A 67 0.69 -11.30 9.02
C HIS A 67 1.75 -11.94 8.09
N GLY A 68 2.94 -11.35 8.01
CA GLY A 68 4.04 -11.79 7.14
C GLY A 68 5.06 -12.71 7.80
N LEU A 69 4.75 -13.35 8.94
CA LEU A 69 5.72 -14.18 9.68
C LEU A 69 6.27 -15.36 8.86
N LEU A 70 5.52 -15.86 7.89
CA LEU A 70 5.94 -16.93 6.99
C LEU A 70 6.46 -16.41 5.65
N ASP A 71 6.35 -15.10 5.41
CA ASP A 71 6.76 -14.41 4.19
C ASP A 71 8.08 -13.64 4.36
N LEU A 72 8.81 -13.93 5.44
CA LEU A 72 10.08 -13.27 5.77
C LEU A 72 11.15 -13.47 4.68
N GLY A 73 11.05 -14.52 3.87
CA GLY A 73 11.91 -14.71 2.69
C GLY A 73 11.81 -13.55 1.71
N GLY A 74 10.59 -13.11 1.38
CA GLY A 74 10.37 -11.98 0.48
C GLY A 74 10.85 -10.64 1.07
N TYR A 75 10.61 -10.43 2.37
CA TYR A 75 11.21 -9.29 3.08
C TYR A 75 12.75 -9.35 3.08
N GLY A 76 13.33 -10.54 3.23
CA GLY A 76 14.78 -10.75 3.18
C GLY A 76 15.38 -10.39 1.82
N GLU A 77 14.74 -10.80 0.72
CA GLU A 77 15.14 -10.43 -0.64
C GLU A 77 15.08 -8.91 -0.86
N TYR A 78 14.04 -8.26 -0.38
CA TYR A 78 13.91 -6.80 -0.45
C TYR A 78 14.98 -6.09 0.38
N LEU A 79 15.19 -6.50 1.63
CA LEU A 79 16.16 -5.88 2.55
C LEU A 79 17.62 -6.08 2.11
N SER A 80 17.92 -7.19 1.43
CA SER A 80 19.25 -7.47 0.86
C SER A 80 19.49 -6.80 -0.50
N GLY A 81 18.46 -6.18 -1.08
CA GLY A 81 18.52 -5.61 -2.43
C GLY A 81 18.53 -6.66 -3.55
N ALA A 82 18.29 -7.94 -3.23
CA ALA A 82 18.21 -9.03 -4.20
C ALA A 82 16.88 -9.02 -4.99
N LEU A 83 15.86 -8.32 -4.50
CA LEU A 83 14.57 -8.24 -5.17
C LEU A 83 14.71 -7.50 -6.52
N PRO A 84 14.42 -8.16 -7.66
CA PRO A 84 14.61 -7.59 -8.98
C PRO A 84 13.77 -6.33 -9.20
N GLU A 85 14.31 -5.42 -10.00
CA GLU A 85 13.62 -4.21 -10.42
C GLU A 85 12.72 -4.53 -11.61
N ASN A 86 11.47 -4.86 -11.34
CA ASN A 86 10.49 -5.09 -12.39
C ASN A 86 9.77 -3.76 -12.71
N CYS A 87 9.95 -3.22 -13.92
CA CYS A 87 9.18 -2.09 -14.49
C CYS A 87 7.75 -2.55 -14.89
N GLU A 88 6.65 -1.80 -14.73
CA GLU A 88 6.39 -0.46 -14.16
C GLU A 88 5.03 -0.44 -13.42
N PRO A 89 4.91 0.36 -12.35
CA PRO A 89 3.64 0.98 -12.01
C PRO A 89 3.81 2.44 -11.55
N LYS A 90 3.05 3.34 -12.19
CA LYS A 90 2.12 4.35 -11.63
C LYS A 90 1.60 5.19 -12.81
N SER A 91 0.31 5.49 -12.90
CA SER A 91 -0.22 6.66 -12.18
C SER A 91 -1.48 6.36 -11.38
N PHE A 92 -1.48 6.89 -10.16
CA PHE A 92 -2.66 7.02 -9.31
C PHE A 92 -2.67 8.47 -8.82
N ALA A 93 -3.68 9.25 -9.23
CA ALA A 93 -3.91 10.60 -8.73
C ALA A 93 -4.94 10.57 -7.59
N PHE A 94 -4.93 11.53 -6.67
CA PHE A 94 -5.99 11.58 -5.65
C PHE A 94 -7.37 11.82 -6.27
N ASP A 95 -7.44 12.54 -7.40
CA ASP A 95 -8.66 12.74 -8.20
C ASP A 95 -9.24 11.41 -8.72
N ASP A 96 -8.43 10.36 -8.69
CA ASP A 96 -8.86 9.04 -9.06
C ASP A 96 -9.72 8.38 -7.98
N LEU A 97 -9.60 8.76 -6.71
CA LEU A 97 -10.43 8.18 -5.66
C LEU A 97 -11.91 8.50 -5.92
N PRO A 98 -12.84 7.53 -5.76
CA PRO A 98 -14.27 7.78 -5.93
C PRO A 98 -14.84 8.76 -4.90
N LEU A 99 -13.99 9.23 -3.99
CA LEU A 99 -14.26 10.24 -3.00
C LEU A 99 -14.25 11.62 -3.66
N ARG A 100 -15.42 12.05 -4.15
CA ARG A 100 -15.82 13.45 -3.93
C ARG A 100 -15.96 13.60 -2.42
N ILE A 101 -14.87 14.00 -1.78
CA ILE A 101 -14.87 14.51 -0.41
C ILE A 101 -15.15 16.01 -0.47
#